data_AF-A0A2G2HFS5-F1
#
_entry.id   AF-A0A2G2HFS5-F1
#
_cell.length_a   1.000
_cell.length_b   1.000
_cell.length_c   1.000
_cell.angle_alpha   90.00
_cell.angle_beta   90.00
_cell.angle_gamma   90.00
#
_symmetry.space_group_name_H-M   'P 1'
#
loop_
_entity.id
_entity.type
_entity.pdbx_description
1 polymer ?
#
loop_
_entity_poly.entity_id
_entity_poly.type
_entity_poly.pdbx_seq_one_letter_code
_entity_poly.pdbx_strand_id
1 'polypeptide(L)'
;MKYENLITQLCEVIKESEVNGVEIYDKLEQITSLLDDCKIPMHIQEKFTNLISDSMGLIQHQDLHRQKIERVVNTVCELNDIDSSQYNLAASAKHLSGDDTEDLVSDDDIEELIKQMAK
;
A
#
# COMPACT_ATOMS: atom_id res chain seq x y z
N MET A 1 -22.13 17.09 -1.75
CA MET A 1 -22.44 16.66 -3.14
C MET A 1 -21.28 16.68 -4.13
N LYS A 2 -20.60 17.81 -4.46
CA LYS A 2 -19.54 17.77 -5.51
C LYS A 2 -18.25 17.08 -5.05
N TYR A 3 -17.90 17.18 -3.77
CA TYR A 3 -16.71 16.56 -3.18
C TYR A 3 -16.87 15.05 -2.95
N GLU A 4 -18.03 14.60 -2.48
CA GLU A 4 -18.27 13.17 -2.21
C GLU A 4 -18.13 12.33 -3.46
N ASN A 5 -18.71 12.74 -4.59
CA ASN A 5 -18.57 12.00 -5.86
C ASN A 5 -17.11 11.93 -6.33
N LEU A 6 -16.36 13.03 -6.18
CA LEU A 6 -14.92 13.04 -6.49
C LEU A 6 -14.14 12.09 -5.56
N ILE A 7 -14.46 12.09 -4.27
CA ILE A 7 -13.85 11.19 -3.28
C ILE A 7 -14.18 9.74 -3.61
N THR A 8 -15.43 9.41 -3.96
CA THR A 8 -15.82 8.07 -4.39
C THR A 8 -14.97 7.61 -5.57
N GLN A 9 -14.88 8.41 -6.63
CA GLN A 9 -14.07 8.08 -7.81
C GLN A 9 -12.59 7.90 -7.46
N LEU A 10 -12.05 8.73 -6.57
CA LEU A 10 -10.66 8.60 -6.14
C LEU A 10 -10.44 7.33 -5.31
N CYS A 11 -11.39 6.96 -4.46
CA CYS A 11 -11.34 5.70 -3.69
C CYS A 11 -11.43 4.47 -4.59
N GLU A 12 -12.24 4.51 -5.64
CA GLU A 12 -12.29 3.45 -6.66
C GLU A 12 -10.93 3.28 -7.33
N VAL A 13 -10.30 4.38 -7.77
CA VAL A 13 -8.96 4.36 -8.39
C VAL A 13 -7.89 3.85 -7.43
N ILE A 14 -7.94 4.22 -6.14
CA ILE A 14 -7.01 3.72 -5.11
C ILE A 14 -7.13 2.20 -4.99
N LYS A 15 -8.35 1.67 -4.86
CA LYS A 15 -8.60 0.23 -4.73
C LYS A 15 -8.21 -0.54 -5.97
N GLU A 16 -8.58 -0.04 -7.15
CA GLU A 16 -8.20 -0.68 -8.41
C GLU A 16 -6.67 -0.70 -8.59
N SER A 17 -5.99 0.38 -8.19
CA SER A 17 -4.52 0.44 -8.22
C SER A 17 -3.87 -0.57 -7.27
N GLU A 18 -4.46 -0.80 -6.10
CA GLU A 18 -4.02 -1.83 -5.15
C GLU A 18 -4.17 -3.24 -5.76
N VAL A 19 -5.36 -3.58 -6.26
CA VAL A 19 -5.64 -4.87 -6.89
C VAL A 19 -4.69 -5.13 -8.05
N ASN A 20 -4.52 -4.14 -8.94
CA ASN A 20 -3.61 -4.26 -10.07
C ASN A 20 -2.16 -4.40 -9.63
N GLY A 21 -1.73 -3.68 -8.59
CA GLY A 21 -0.37 -3.78 -8.04
C GLY A 21 -0.06 -5.18 -7.52
N VAL A 22 -0.99 -5.78 -6.77
CA VAL A 22 -0.89 -7.16 -6.28
C VAL A 22 -0.86 -8.15 -7.44
N GLU A 23 -1.75 -8.00 -8.43
CA GLU A 23 -1.78 -8.91 -9.58
C GLU A 23 -0.48 -8.84 -10.42
N ILE A 24 0.12 -7.66 -10.58
CA ILE A 24 1.40 -7.51 -11.26
C ILE A 24 2.51 -8.19 -10.44
N TYR A 25 2.52 -8.00 -9.12
CA TYR A 25 3.48 -8.66 -8.23
C TYR A 25 3.42 -10.19 -8.37
N ASP A 26 2.22 -10.77 -8.25
CA ASP A 26 2.00 -12.21 -8.37
C ASP A 26 2.45 -12.75 -9.73
N LYS A 27 2.22 -11.99 -10.80
CA LYS A 27 2.70 -12.35 -12.15
C LYS A 27 4.22 -12.31 -12.25
N LEU A 28 4.89 -11.31 -11.66
CA LEU A 28 6.36 -11.24 -11.63
C LEU A 28 6.97 -12.38 -10.80
N GLU A 29 6.32 -12.80 -9.72
CA GLU A 29 6.73 -13.95 -8.93
C GLU A 29 6.58 -15.26 -9.74
N GLN A 30 5.45 -15.44 -10.43
CA GLN A 30 5.26 -16.58 -11.35
C GLN A 30 6.31 -16.60 -12.46
N ILE A 31 6.65 -15.45 -13.04
CA ILE A 31 7.72 -15.35 -14.05
C ILE A 31 9.07 -15.76 -13.45
N THR A 32 9.37 -15.33 -12.23
CA THR A 32 10.60 -15.75 -11.53
C THR A 32 10.66 -17.27 -11.36
N SER A 33 9.56 -17.89 -10.90
CA SER A 33 9.49 -19.35 -10.76
C SER A 33 9.68 -20.08 -12.10
N LEU A 34 9.06 -19.59 -13.17
CA LEU A 34 9.23 -20.18 -14.51
C LEU A 34 10.65 -20.00 -15.06
N LEU A 35 11.30 -18.88 -14.72
CA LEU A 35 12.67 -18.59 -15.11
C LEU A 35 13.65 -19.55 -14.42
N ASP A 36 13.39 -19.92 -13.17
CA ASP A 36 14.21 -20.89 -12.42
C ASP A 36 14.14 -22.30 -13.00
N ASP A 37 12.99 -22.66 -13.60
CA ASP A 37 12.81 -23.93 -14.31
C ASP A 37 13.43 -23.93 -15.73
N CYS A 38 13.78 -22.76 -16.26
CA CYS A 38 14.36 -22.63 -17.61
C CYS A 38 15.84 -23.02 -17.63
N LYS A 39 16.20 -23.95 -18.53
CA LYS A 39 17.60 -24.33 -18.78
C LYS A 39 18.31 -23.31 -19.68
N ILE A 40 18.49 -22.09 -19.20
CA ILE A 40 19.20 -21.02 -19.89
C ILE A 40 20.58 -20.76 -19.26
N PRO A 41 21.52 -20.13 -20.00
CA PRO A 41 22.80 -19.73 -19.41
C PRO A 41 22.59 -18.74 -18.25
N MET A 42 23.32 -18.95 -17.15
CA MET A 42 23.20 -18.16 -15.91
C MET A 42 23.29 -16.64 -16.12
N HIS A 43 24.21 -16.17 -16.96
CA HIS A 43 24.35 -14.73 -17.25
C HIS A 43 23.13 -14.11 -17.98
N ILE A 44 22.29 -14.93 -18.62
CA ILE A 44 21.02 -14.49 -19.20
C ILE A 44 19.93 -14.50 -18.13
N GLN A 45 19.91 -15.55 -17.29
CA GLN A 45 19.00 -15.63 -16.15
C GLN A 45 19.15 -14.42 -15.23
N GLU A 46 20.38 -14.06 -14.84
CA GLU A 46 20.67 -12.89 -14.01
C GLU A 46 20.12 -11.58 -14.60
N LYS A 47 20.18 -11.41 -15.92
CA LYS A 47 19.62 -10.21 -16.57
C LYS A 47 18.10 -10.14 -16.41
N PHE A 48 17.40 -11.27 -16.55
CA PHE A 48 15.95 -11.33 -16.32
C PHE A 48 15.62 -11.11 -14.85
N THR A 49 16.33 -11.77 -13.93
CA THR A 49 16.14 -11.60 -12.48
C THR A 49 16.33 -10.16 -12.04
N ASN A 50 17.34 -9.46 -12.58
CA ASN A 50 17.55 -8.04 -12.29
C ASN A 50 16.38 -7.18 -12.79
N LEU A 51 15.90 -7.39 -14.02
CA LEU A 51 14.76 -6.64 -14.56
C LEU A 51 13.47 -6.89 -13.77
N ILE A 52 13.24 -8.13 -13.33
CA ILE A 52 12.09 -8.48 -12.48
C ILE A 52 12.22 -7.78 -11.13
N SER A 53 13.40 -7.80 -10.52
CA SER A 53 13.66 -7.15 -9.22
C SER A 53 13.47 -5.63 -9.31
N ASP A 54 13.98 -4.99 -10.37
CA ASP A 54 13.76 -3.57 -10.64
C ASP A 54 12.27 -3.25 -10.80
N SER A 55 11.51 -4.12 -11.50
CA SER A 55 10.07 -3.97 -11.69
C SER A 55 9.29 -4.12 -10.38
N MET A 56 9.65 -5.09 -9.53
CA MET A 56 9.08 -5.23 -8.18
C MET A 56 9.36 -3.99 -7.32
N GLY A 57 10.56 -3.42 -7.41
CA GLY A 57 10.89 -2.16 -6.72
C GLY A 57 10.04 -0.98 -7.18
N LEU A 58 9.74 -0.88 -8.47
CA LEU A 58 8.84 0.15 -8.99
C LEU A 58 7.40 -0.01 -8.49
N ILE A 59 6.89 -1.24 -8.41
CA ILE A 59 5.55 -1.53 -7.86
C ILE A 59 5.46 -1.14 -6.39
N GLN A 60 6.49 -1.45 -5.59
CA GLN A 60 6.57 -1.02 -4.19
C GLN A 60 6.55 0.50 -4.07
N HIS A 61 7.31 1.20 -4.91
CA HIS A 61 7.29 2.66 -4.92
C HIS A 61 5.92 3.24 -5.34
N GLN A 62 5.22 2.57 -6.25
CA GLN A 62 3.86 2.94 -6.62
C GLN A 62 2.87 2.72 -5.47
N ASP A 63 2.98 1.62 -4.73
CA ASP A 63 2.12 1.37 -3.56
C ASP A 63 2.33 2.45 -2.48
N LEU A 64 3.57 2.92 -2.26
CA LEU A 64 3.83 4.07 -1.38
C LEU A 64 3.10 5.34 -1.85
N HIS A 65 3.01 5.57 -3.16
CA HIS A 65 2.24 6.70 -3.71
C HIS A 65 0.74 6.51 -3.49
N ARG A 66 0.21 5.31 -3.74
CA ARG A 66 -1.18 4.96 -3.48
C ARG A 66 -1.56 5.23 -2.02
N GLN A 67 -0.74 4.77 -1.07
CA GLN A 67 -0.93 5.02 0.36
C GLN A 67 -0.90 6.53 0.71
N LYS A 68 -0.02 7.31 0.09
CA LYS A 68 0.01 8.77 0.30
C LYS A 68 -1.28 9.44 -0.19
N ILE A 69 -1.80 9.01 -1.35
CA ILE A 69 -3.07 9.52 -1.88
C ILE A 69 -4.21 9.15 -0.94
N GLU A 70 -4.23 7.92 -0.43
CA GLU A 70 -5.20 7.46 0.56
C GLU A 70 -5.19 8.33 1.83
N ARG A 71 -4.00 8.66 2.36
CA ARG A 71 -3.88 9.61 3.49
C ARG A 71 -4.45 10.99 3.17
N VAL A 72 -4.20 11.51 1.96
CA VAL A 72 -4.76 12.79 1.52
C VAL A 72 -6.29 12.72 1.47
N VAL A 73 -6.87 11.60 1.00
CA VAL A 73 -8.33 11.41 1.02
C VAL A 73 -8.87 11.44 2.45
N ASN A 74 -8.23 10.74 3.39
CA ASN A 74 -8.64 10.75 4.80
C ASN A 74 -8.63 12.16 5.38
N THR A 75 -7.54 12.92 5.17
CA THR A 75 -7.46 14.33 5.64
C THR A 75 -8.51 15.22 4.99
N VAL A 76 -8.81 15.04 3.71
CA VAL A 76 -9.86 15.81 3.02
C VAL A 76 -11.24 15.48 3.61
N CYS A 77 -11.52 14.20 3.89
CA CYS A 77 -12.78 13.80 4.53
C CYS A 77 -12.92 14.43 5.91
N GLU A 78 -11.88 14.38 6.75
CA GLU A 78 -11.85 14.96 8.09
C GLU A 78 -12.08 16.48 8.08
N LEU A 79 -11.35 17.22 7.24
CA LEU A 79 -11.46 18.69 7.15
C LEU A 79 -12.81 19.17 6.61
N ASN A 80 -13.56 18.31 5.92
CA ASN A 80 -14.84 18.65 5.30
C ASN A 80 -16.03 17.97 5.96
N ASP A 81 -15.84 17.32 7.12
CA ASP A 81 -16.88 16.60 7.87
C ASP A 81 -17.62 15.55 7.00
N ILE A 82 -16.86 14.84 6.17
CA ILE A 82 -17.37 13.77 5.30
C ILE A 82 -17.13 12.43 5.98
N ASP A 83 -18.19 11.63 6.11
CA ASP A 83 -18.08 10.26 6.61
C ASP A 83 -17.21 9.40 5.68
N SER A 84 -16.03 9.02 6.15
CA SER A 84 -15.06 8.22 5.41
C SER A 84 -15.31 6.71 5.54
N SER A 85 -16.16 6.29 6.48
CA SER A 85 -16.42 4.86 6.76
C SER A 85 -17.01 4.13 5.55
N GLN A 86 -17.74 4.83 4.70
CA GLN A 86 -18.32 4.31 3.46
C GLN A 86 -17.27 3.93 2.39
N TYR A 87 -16.03 4.40 2.51
CA TYR A 87 -15.02 4.21 1.47
C TYR A 87 -14.11 3.00 1.70
N ASN A 88 -14.20 2.29 2.84
CA ASN A 88 -13.32 1.17 3.22
C ASN A 88 -11.83 1.47 2.97
N LEU A 89 -11.40 2.70 3.24
CA LEU A 89 -9.98 3.05 3.26
C LEU A 89 -9.42 2.72 4.64
N ALA A 90 -8.13 2.40 4.70
CA ALA A 90 -7.43 2.23 5.96
C ALA A 90 -7.49 3.54 6.76
N ALA A 91 -7.73 3.41 8.07
CA ALA A 91 -7.69 4.56 8.97
C ALA A 91 -6.28 5.19 8.95
N SER A 92 -6.23 6.51 9.10
CA SER A 92 -4.96 7.20 9.32
C SER A 92 -4.27 6.64 10.57
N ALA A 93 -2.94 6.53 10.52
CA ALA A 93 -2.16 6.08 11.66
C ALA A 93 -2.28 7.10 12.79
N LYS A 94 -2.55 6.60 14.00
CA LYS A 94 -2.53 7.40 15.21
C LYS A 94 -1.10 7.78 15.59
N HIS A 95 -0.97 8.87 16.32
CA HIS A 95 0.30 9.43 16.75
C HIS A 95 0.84 8.77 18.02
N LEU A 96 2.12 8.96 18.31
CA LEU A 96 2.75 8.45 19.53
C LEU A 96 2.68 9.46 20.66
N SER A 97 2.69 8.95 21.90
CA SER A 97 2.82 9.76 23.11
C SER A 97 4.04 10.69 23.01
N GLY A 98 3.80 12.01 22.98
CA GLY A 98 4.83 13.03 22.79
C GLY A 98 4.67 13.89 21.54
N ASP A 99 3.79 13.50 20.61
CA ASP A 99 3.36 14.34 19.49
C ASP A 99 2.33 15.40 19.93
N ASP A 100 2.29 16.55 19.24
CA ASP A 100 1.37 17.66 19.51
C ASP A 100 -0.05 17.39 18.97
N THR A 101 -0.69 16.31 19.41
CA THR A 101 -2.05 15.91 19.00
C THR A 101 -2.72 15.01 20.04
N GLU A 102 -4.06 15.02 20.06
CA GLU A 102 -4.86 14.17 20.94
C GLU A 102 -5.17 12.78 20.34
N ASP A 103 -4.94 12.58 19.03
CA ASP A 103 -5.15 11.30 18.35
C ASP A 103 -3.97 10.34 18.55
N LEU A 104 -3.82 9.88 19.79
CA LEU A 104 -2.71 9.02 20.22
C LEU A 104 -3.08 7.52 20.16
N VAL A 105 -2.10 6.69 19.80
CA VAL A 105 -2.19 5.23 19.94
C VAL A 105 -2.16 4.85 21.41
N SER A 106 -2.95 3.84 21.82
CA SER A 106 -2.97 3.40 23.21
C SER A 106 -1.77 2.51 23.55
N ASP A 107 -1.39 2.47 24.83
CA ASP A 107 -0.29 1.61 25.31
C ASP A 107 -0.57 0.11 25.02
N ASP A 108 -1.84 -0.30 25.10
CA ASP A 108 -2.28 -1.66 24.78
C ASP A 108 -2.08 -1.97 23.28
N ASP A 109 -2.45 -1.04 22.39
CA ASP A 109 -2.25 -1.17 20.94
C ASP A 109 -0.75 -1.27 20.58
N ILE A 110 0.11 -0.51 21.27
CA ILE A 110 1.57 -0.58 21.11
C ILE A 110 2.08 -1.97 21.52
N GLU A 111 1.62 -2.49 22.65
CA GLU A 111 2.05 -3.81 23.15
C GLU A 111 1.63 -4.94 22.19
N GLU A 112 0.43 -4.85 21.60
CA GLU A 112 -0.02 -5.79 20.56
C GLU A 112 0.83 -5.70 19.30
N LEU A 113 1.17 -4.49 18.83
CA LEU A 113 2.04 -4.28 17.66
C LEU A 113 3.43 -4.92 17.86
N ILE A 114 4.02 -4.71 19.04
CA ILE A 114 5.32 -5.30 19.40
C ILE A 114 5.25 -6.84 19.37
N LYS A 115 4.17 -7.43 19.89
CA LYS A 115 3.95 -8.89 19.84
C LYS A 115 3.83 -9.43 18.42
N GLN A 116 3.20 -8.69 17.50
CA GLN A 116 3.06 -9.09 16.10
C GLN A 116 4.39 -9.08 15.34
N MET A 117 5.27 -8.11 15.63
CA MET A 117 6.57 -7.98 14.97
C MET A 117 7.67 -8.88 15.56
N ALA A 118 7.50 -9.34 16.80
CA ALA A 118 8.45 -10.26 17.47
C ALA A 118 8.32 -11.73 17.01
N LYS A 119 7.50 -11.99 16.00
CA LYS A 119 7.17 -13.32 15.46
C LYS A 119 7.75 -13.49 14.06
#